data_AF-A0A6L7VNV8-F1
#
_entry.id   AF-A0A6L7VNV8-F1
#
_cell.length_a   1.000
_cell.length_b   1.000
_cell.length_c   1.000
_cell.angle_alpha   90.00
_cell.angle_beta   90.00
_cell.angle_gamma   90.00
#
_symmetry.space_group_name_H-M   'P 1'
#
loop_
_entity.id
_entity.type
_entity.pdbx_description
1 polymer ?
#
loop_
_entity_poly.entity_id
_entity_poly.type
_entity_poly.pdbx_seq_one_letter_code
_entity_poly.pdbx_strand_id
1 'polypeptide(L)'
;MRLSYTQDELLSEHDYHRKQIIDGQRLHGGFDEDGKYLPPRSKIRPEAITNWSAALRERGGDLLDANSSLLSGPRVPNFEQQCLLIGNGLSRVFWNGLTITGKIEGRGRMLATMPMPDLQALVVEDISEMAIGHLNTGLMIAHGLDEGGIPEEGIGGHDVMWFIARDLAFGKDAYPDAEPPERISRGEEGQRNMPQLAMPYELFLSFLMNLLLIEFRAEIGFASSQKIFRTTRLFPGRESASLEAAEIIERIRADELIHVESLRLYLGELRACTLRTEAGGEIPGHEIIDPFWQNLVAWSTGDQPRLVAQQTHASIVNMIDEHPDAARVKRGFDDLRDDGYELEAA
;
A
#
# COMPACT_ATOMS: atom_id res chain seq x y z
N MET A 1 -16.50 26.04 4.35
CA MET A 1 -16.29 24.58 4.28
C MET A 1 -16.08 24.04 5.69
N ARG A 2 -16.44 22.79 5.98
CA ARG A 2 -16.24 22.19 7.30
C ARG A 2 -14.81 21.60 7.37
N LEU A 3 -14.07 21.90 8.44
CA LEU A 3 -12.66 21.50 8.57
C LEU A 3 -12.33 20.77 9.89
N SER A 4 -13.30 20.66 10.80
CA SER A 4 -13.14 19.91 12.04
C SER A 4 -14.11 18.73 12.09
N TYR A 5 -13.58 17.56 12.42
CA TYR A 5 -14.28 16.28 12.41
C TYR A 5 -13.94 15.48 13.67
N THR A 6 -14.96 14.82 14.22
CA THR A 6 -14.79 13.90 15.35
C THR A 6 -14.32 12.53 14.87
N GLN A 7 -13.83 11.71 15.79
CA GLN A 7 -13.45 10.33 15.49
C GLN A 7 -14.60 9.52 14.91
N ASP A 8 -15.79 9.62 15.50
CA ASP A 8 -16.97 8.87 15.05
C ASP A 8 -17.35 9.23 13.60
N GLU A 9 -17.13 10.48 13.21
CA GLU A 9 -17.38 10.92 11.83
C GLU A 9 -16.34 10.38 10.86
N LEU A 10 -15.05 10.42 11.23
CA LEU A 10 -13.97 9.90 10.38
C LEU A 10 -13.99 8.38 10.27
N LEU A 11 -14.57 7.68 11.25
CA LEU A 11 -14.78 6.23 11.25
C LEU A 11 -16.18 5.83 10.78
N SER A 12 -16.99 6.77 10.28
CA SER A 12 -18.37 6.46 9.94
C SER A 12 -18.49 5.62 8.66
N GLU A 13 -19.22 4.52 8.79
CA GLU A 13 -19.56 3.61 7.69
C GLU A 13 -20.76 4.13 6.88
N HIS A 14 -20.84 3.71 5.62
CA HIS A 14 -22.07 3.89 4.85
C HIS A 14 -23.19 2.98 5.37
N ASP A 15 -24.43 3.39 5.12
CA ASP A 15 -25.60 2.54 5.32
C ASP A 15 -25.69 1.53 4.16
N TYR A 16 -24.90 0.45 4.26
CA TYR A 16 -24.80 -0.56 3.22
C TYR A 16 -26.14 -1.27 3.00
N HIS A 17 -26.63 -1.29 1.76
CA HIS A 17 -27.77 -2.12 1.37
C HIS A 17 -27.42 -3.60 1.50
N ARG A 18 -26.19 -3.96 1.13
CA ARG A 18 -25.65 -5.32 1.28
C ARG A 18 -24.22 -5.26 1.82
N LYS A 19 -23.93 -6.07 2.84
CA LYS A 19 -22.55 -6.24 3.36
C LYS A 19 -21.69 -7.04 2.38
N GLN A 20 -20.39 -6.80 2.38
CA GLN A 20 -19.44 -7.63 1.66
C GLN A 20 -19.22 -8.97 2.39
N ILE A 21 -19.73 -10.05 1.81
CA ILE A 21 -19.55 -11.41 2.32
C ILE A 21 -19.12 -12.29 1.15
N ILE A 22 -17.95 -12.92 1.26
CA ILE A 22 -17.38 -13.78 0.23
C ILE A 22 -16.92 -15.07 0.89
N ASP A 23 -17.36 -16.21 0.36
CA ASP A 23 -17.11 -17.54 0.93
C ASP A 23 -17.45 -17.65 2.44
N GLY A 24 -18.54 -16.99 2.85
CA GLY A 24 -18.99 -16.94 4.25
C GLY A 24 -18.19 -16.00 5.15
N GLN A 25 -17.08 -15.42 4.67
CA GLN A 25 -16.28 -14.46 5.41
C GLN A 25 -16.85 -13.04 5.21
N ARG A 26 -17.09 -12.33 6.32
CA ARG A 26 -17.45 -10.92 6.29
C ARG A 26 -16.20 -10.08 6.11
N LEU A 27 -16.25 -9.14 5.18
CA LEU A 27 -15.20 -8.18 4.87
C LEU A 27 -15.72 -6.77 5.17
N HIS A 28 -14.81 -5.83 5.35
CA HIS A 28 -15.14 -4.41 5.42
C HIS A 28 -15.71 -3.90 4.08
N GLY A 29 -16.34 -2.73 4.12
CA GLY A 29 -17.07 -2.19 2.98
C GLY A 29 -18.42 -2.88 2.74
N GLY A 30 -19.05 -2.51 1.63
CA GLY A 30 -20.35 -3.06 1.25
C GLY A 30 -20.84 -2.50 -0.06
N PHE A 31 -22.15 -2.63 -0.30
CA PHE A 31 -22.77 -2.25 -1.56
C PHE A 31 -24.00 -1.40 -1.32
N ASP A 32 -24.26 -0.47 -2.23
CA ASP A 32 -25.52 0.27 -2.32
C ASP A 32 -26.64 -0.55 -2.97
N GLU A 33 -27.81 0.07 -3.16
CA GLU A 33 -29.00 -0.56 -3.74
C GLU A 33 -28.80 -1.01 -5.20
N ASP A 34 -27.91 -0.33 -5.93
CA ASP A 34 -27.56 -0.64 -7.32
C ASP A 34 -26.45 -1.71 -7.41
N GLY A 35 -25.93 -2.16 -6.27
CA GLY A 35 -24.86 -3.15 -6.19
C GLY A 35 -23.47 -2.58 -6.45
N LYS A 36 -23.29 -1.26 -6.42
CA LYS A 36 -21.98 -0.61 -6.52
C LYS A 36 -21.26 -0.71 -5.17
N TYR A 37 -19.96 -1.00 -5.22
CA TYR A 37 -19.13 -1.07 -4.03
C TYR A 37 -18.95 0.31 -3.38
N LEU A 38 -19.05 0.31 -2.05
CA LEU A 38 -18.83 1.44 -1.17
C LEU A 38 -17.69 1.07 -0.21
N PRO A 39 -16.57 1.82 -0.24
CA PRO A 39 -15.46 1.60 0.68
C PRO A 39 -15.87 1.62 2.16
N PRO A 40 -15.07 1.01 3.04
CA PRO A 40 -15.23 1.12 4.47
C PRO A 40 -14.92 2.54 4.96
N ARG A 41 -15.61 2.97 6.01
CA ARG A 41 -15.36 4.23 6.72
C ARG A 41 -15.33 5.46 5.80
N SER A 42 -15.96 5.40 4.62
CA SER A 42 -15.86 6.43 3.59
C SER A 42 -17.07 7.36 3.53
N LYS A 43 -17.96 7.32 4.53
CA LYS A 43 -19.16 8.17 4.54
C LYS A 43 -18.81 9.66 4.61
N ILE A 44 -17.78 10.02 5.36
CA ILE A 44 -17.35 11.41 5.57
C ILE A 44 -15.92 11.69 5.08
N ARG A 45 -15.00 10.72 5.18
CA ARG A 45 -13.56 10.92 4.84
C ARG A 45 -13.33 11.58 3.47
N PRO A 46 -13.98 11.17 2.36
CA PRO A 46 -13.76 11.81 1.05
C PRO A 46 -14.13 13.30 1.01
N GLU A 47 -15.24 13.69 1.67
CA GLU A 47 -15.64 15.09 1.77
C GLU A 47 -14.65 15.87 2.66
N ALA A 48 -14.21 15.29 3.77
CA ALA A 48 -13.23 15.90 4.65
C ALA A 48 -11.90 16.18 3.93
N ILE A 49 -11.37 15.18 3.21
CA ILE A 49 -10.15 15.30 2.38
C ILE A 49 -10.33 16.39 1.32
N THR A 50 -11.48 16.44 0.65
CA THR A 50 -11.78 17.48 -0.34
C THR A 50 -11.76 18.89 0.29
N ASN A 51 -12.41 19.04 1.45
CA ASN A 51 -12.47 20.31 2.18
C ASN A 51 -11.08 20.77 2.66
N TRP A 52 -10.30 19.88 3.28
CA TRP A 52 -8.93 20.20 3.70
C TRP A 52 -8.01 20.50 2.51
N SER A 53 -8.15 19.77 1.40
CA SER A 53 -7.40 20.03 0.17
C SER A 53 -7.71 21.41 -0.41
N ALA A 54 -8.98 21.82 -0.41
CA ALA A 54 -9.38 23.16 -0.83
C ALA A 54 -8.80 24.24 0.11
N ALA A 55 -8.90 24.03 1.42
CA ALA A 55 -8.34 24.95 2.42
C ALA A 55 -6.82 25.08 2.32
N LEU A 56 -6.09 23.99 2.05
CA LEU A 56 -4.64 24.02 1.82
C LEU A 56 -4.30 24.90 0.60
N ARG A 57 -5.05 24.76 -0.49
CA ARG A 57 -4.85 25.55 -1.71
C ARG A 57 -5.18 27.03 -1.52
N GLU A 58 -6.21 27.35 -0.73
CA GLU A 58 -6.52 28.73 -0.35
C GLU A 58 -5.39 29.39 0.45
N ARG A 59 -4.65 28.60 1.25
CA ARG A 59 -3.45 29.05 1.97
C ARG A 59 -2.19 29.12 1.10
N GLY A 60 -2.29 28.78 -0.20
CA GLY A 60 -1.17 28.80 -1.14
C GLY A 60 -0.31 27.53 -1.16
N GLY A 61 -0.74 26.47 -0.48
CA GLY A 61 -0.11 25.14 -0.58
C GLY A 61 -0.76 24.27 -1.66
N ASP A 62 -0.29 23.04 -1.78
CA ASP A 62 -0.97 21.98 -2.54
C ASP A 62 -0.60 20.63 -1.93
N LEU A 63 -1.32 19.58 -2.34
CA LEU A 63 -0.97 18.20 -2.00
C LEU A 63 0.45 17.89 -2.50
N LEU A 64 1.13 16.96 -1.84
CA LEU A 64 2.40 16.45 -2.35
C LEU A 64 2.21 15.89 -3.77
N ASP A 65 2.96 16.42 -4.73
CA ASP A 65 2.89 16.00 -6.14
C ASP A 65 3.63 14.67 -6.32
N ALA A 66 2.90 13.60 -6.01
CA ALA A 66 3.40 12.26 -6.01
C ALA A 66 2.30 11.27 -6.40
N ASN A 67 2.65 10.29 -7.21
CA ASN A 67 1.77 9.17 -7.56
C ASN A 67 2.62 7.94 -7.93
N SER A 68 1.97 6.79 -8.14
CA SER A 68 2.64 5.52 -8.40
C SER A 68 3.53 5.51 -9.65
N SER A 69 3.33 6.42 -10.62
CA SER A 69 4.20 6.57 -11.79
C SER A 69 5.63 7.01 -11.45
N LEU A 70 5.85 7.53 -10.23
CA LEU A 70 7.20 7.77 -9.73
C LEU A 70 8.01 6.47 -9.67
N LEU A 71 7.38 5.34 -9.36
CA LEU A 71 8.06 4.06 -9.17
C LEU A 71 8.35 3.36 -10.50
N SER A 72 9.60 3.44 -10.95
CA SER A 72 10.12 2.72 -12.11
C SER A 72 11.08 1.59 -11.71
N GLY A 73 11.64 0.89 -12.69
CA GLY A 73 12.61 -0.18 -12.50
C GLY A 73 12.05 -1.58 -12.80
N PRO A 74 12.95 -2.59 -12.88
CA PRO A 74 12.60 -3.95 -13.25
C PRO A 74 11.61 -4.58 -12.28
N ARG A 75 10.70 -5.39 -12.82
CA ARG A 75 9.76 -6.21 -12.06
C ARG A 75 10.06 -7.66 -12.32
N VAL A 76 10.30 -8.42 -11.25
CA VAL A 76 10.51 -9.86 -11.34
C VAL A 76 9.63 -10.55 -10.30
N PRO A 77 8.70 -11.44 -10.72
CA PRO A 77 8.32 -11.67 -12.11
C PRO A 77 7.54 -10.45 -12.66
N ASN A 78 7.77 -10.08 -13.91
CA ASN A 78 6.85 -9.21 -14.65
C ASN A 78 5.61 -10.01 -15.09
N PHE A 79 4.67 -9.35 -15.78
CA PHE A 79 3.42 -9.98 -16.21
C PHE A 79 3.63 -11.22 -17.10
N GLU A 80 4.51 -11.14 -18.10
CA GLU A 80 4.74 -12.24 -19.05
C GLU A 80 5.48 -13.40 -18.38
N GLN A 81 6.47 -13.09 -17.55
CA GLN A 81 7.15 -14.05 -16.68
C GLN A 81 6.16 -14.77 -15.76
N GLN A 82 5.25 -14.04 -15.12
CA GLN A 82 4.24 -14.62 -14.23
C GLN A 82 3.26 -15.53 -15.00
N CYS A 83 2.85 -15.14 -16.21
CA CYS A 83 2.05 -15.97 -17.10
C CYS A 83 2.78 -17.26 -17.50
N LEU A 84 4.06 -17.17 -17.83
CA LEU A 84 4.90 -18.32 -18.16
C LEU A 84 5.02 -19.28 -16.99
N LEU A 85 5.26 -18.76 -15.78
CA LEU A 85 5.35 -19.59 -14.56
C LEU A 85 4.05 -20.35 -14.30
N ILE A 86 2.90 -19.66 -14.29
CA ILE A 86 1.60 -20.30 -14.06
C ILE A 86 1.32 -21.33 -15.17
N GLY A 87 1.59 -20.99 -16.43
CA GLY A 87 1.39 -21.88 -17.59
C GLY A 87 2.25 -23.15 -17.58
N ASN A 88 3.36 -23.17 -16.83
CA ASN A 88 4.19 -24.36 -16.62
C ASN A 88 3.95 -25.02 -15.25
N GLY A 89 2.81 -24.75 -14.60
CA GLY A 89 2.45 -25.37 -13.32
C GLY A 89 3.22 -24.83 -12.10
N LEU A 90 3.97 -23.74 -12.25
CA LEU A 90 4.72 -23.07 -11.18
C LEU A 90 3.89 -21.95 -10.52
N SER A 91 2.58 -22.15 -10.37
CA SER A 91 1.66 -21.18 -9.76
C SER A 91 1.97 -20.86 -8.29
N ARG A 92 2.79 -21.67 -7.62
CA ARG A 92 3.27 -21.40 -6.26
C ARG A 92 3.93 -20.03 -6.13
N VAL A 93 4.61 -19.55 -7.18
CA VAL A 93 5.25 -18.21 -7.16
C VAL A 93 4.21 -17.11 -6.97
N PHE A 94 3.11 -17.13 -7.74
CA PHE A 94 2.05 -16.13 -7.61
C PHE A 94 1.30 -16.29 -6.29
N TRP A 95 0.99 -17.54 -5.90
CA TRP A 95 0.34 -17.84 -4.61
C TRP A 95 1.13 -17.30 -3.41
N ASN A 96 2.44 -17.51 -3.39
CA ASN A 96 3.31 -16.99 -2.33
C ASN A 96 3.30 -15.46 -2.33
N GLY A 97 3.34 -14.82 -3.51
CA GLY A 97 3.24 -13.36 -3.63
C GLY A 97 1.96 -12.81 -2.99
N LEU A 98 0.80 -13.36 -3.35
CA LEU A 98 -0.50 -12.97 -2.78
C LEU A 98 -0.55 -13.19 -1.26
N THR A 99 0.01 -14.30 -0.78
CA THR A 99 0.10 -14.65 0.65
C THR A 99 0.94 -13.63 1.41
N ILE A 100 2.12 -13.31 0.87
CA ILE A 100 3.05 -12.34 1.46
C ILE A 100 2.41 -10.96 1.50
N THR A 101 1.74 -10.54 0.41
CA THR A 101 1.03 -9.25 0.39
C THR A 101 -0.06 -9.20 1.46
N GLY A 102 -0.94 -10.20 1.54
CA GLY A 102 -1.98 -10.24 2.58
C GLY A 102 -1.42 -10.16 4.01
N LYS A 103 -0.29 -10.82 4.28
CA LYS A 103 0.41 -10.69 5.58
C LYS A 103 1.00 -9.30 5.82
N ILE A 104 1.47 -8.63 4.77
CA ILE A 104 2.00 -7.26 4.86
C ILE A 104 0.87 -6.27 5.14
N GLU A 105 -0.27 -6.35 4.44
CA GLU A 105 -1.45 -5.53 4.76
C GLU A 105 -1.87 -5.77 6.21
N GLY A 106 -1.92 -7.03 6.66
CA GLY A 106 -2.28 -7.35 8.05
C GLY A 106 -1.38 -6.68 9.09
N ARG A 107 -0.10 -6.40 8.77
CA ARG A 107 0.79 -5.62 9.64
C ARG A 107 0.36 -4.15 9.72
N GLY A 108 -0.23 -3.59 8.66
CA GLY A 108 -0.85 -2.27 8.61
C GLY A 108 -1.92 -2.03 9.68
N ARG A 109 -2.49 -3.10 10.25
CA ARG A 109 -3.32 -3.02 11.46
C ARG A 109 -2.71 -2.17 12.59
N MET A 110 -1.37 -2.21 12.71
CA MET A 110 -0.64 -1.48 13.74
C MET A 110 -0.90 0.03 13.72
N LEU A 111 -1.25 0.59 12.56
CA LEU A 111 -1.55 2.01 12.38
C LEU A 111 -2.69 2.48 13.25
N ALA A 112 -3.64 1.60 13.56
CA ALA A 112 -4.79 1.94 14.40
C ALA A 112 -4.44 2.11 15.89
N THR A 113 -3.26 1.66 16.30
CA THR A 113 -2.81 1.69 17.70
C THR A 113 -1.46 2.35 17.90
N MET A 114 -0.82 2.80 16.81
CA MET A 114 0.52 3.38 16.86
C MET A 114 0.50 4.68 17.67
N PRO A 115 1.39 4.83 18.67
CA PRO A 115 1.49 6.09 19.40
C PRO A 115 1.99 7.19 18.46
N MET A 116 1.24 8.28 18.40
CA MET A 116 1.60 9.46 17.63
C MET A 116 2.20 10.55 18.52
N PRO A 117 3.23 11.29 18.05
CA PRO A 117 3.69 12.47 18.75
C PRO A 117 2.66 13.60 18.63
N ASP A 118 2.71 14.57 19.55
CA ASP A 118 1.86 15.76 19.49
C ASP A 118 2.31 16.69 18.35
N LEU A 119 1.59 16.64 17.23
CA LEU A 119 1.95 17.43 16.05
C LEU A 119 1.74 18.93 16.24
N GLN A 120 0.87 19.37 17.14
CA GLN A 120 0.72 20.79 17.42
C GLN A 120 1.97 21.35 18.10
N ALA A 121 2.71 20.52 18.85
CA ALA A 121 3.99 20.90 19.43
C ALA A 121 5.13 20.95 18.38
N LEU A 122 4.96 20.32 17.21
CA LEU A 122 5.88 20.43 16.08
C LEU A 122 5.57 21.64 15.19
N VAL A 123 4.29 21.88 14.89
CA VAL A 123 3.85 22.87 13.91
C VAL A 123 3.61 24.23 14.57
N VAL A 124 4.03 25.32 13.92
CA VAL A 124 3.86 26.68 14.45
C VAL A 124 2.41 27.14 14.31
N GLU A 125 1.81 26.86 13.16
CA GLU A 125 0.42 27.17 12.82
C GLU A 125 -0.57 26.32 13.64
N ASP A 126 -1.79 26.83 13.82
CA ASP A 126 -2.90 26.07 14.40
C ASP A 126 -3.35 24.98 13.41
N ILE A 127 -3.22 23.71 13.82
CA ILE A 127 -3.56 22.55 12.98
C ILE A 127 -4.96 21.99 13.23
N SER A 128 -5.76 22.60 14.11
CA SER A 128 -7.09 22.10 14.50
C SER A 128 -8.09 22.01 13.35
N GLU A 129 -7.88 22.77 12.28
CA GLU A 129 -8.67 22.74 11.04
C GLU A 129 -7.89 22.17 9.84
N MET A 130 -6.78 21.49 10.10
CA MET A 130 -5.97 20.80 9.09
C MET A 130 -6.17 19.29 9.20
N ALA A 131 -5.94 18.56 8.11
CA ALA A 131 -6.01 17.09 8.12
C ALA A 131 -4.96 16.50 9.08
N ILE A 132 -3.76 17.10 9.14
CA ILE A 132 -2.70 16.69 10.08
C ILE A 132 -3.10 16.79 11.55
N GLY A 133 -4.02 17.70 11.90
CA GLY A 133 -4.59 17.80 13.25
C GLY A 133 -5.58 16.67 13.59
N HIS A 134 -5.99 15.89 12.59
CA HIS A 134 -6.96 14.80 12.74
C HIS A 134 -6.34 13.41 12.59
N LEU A 135 -5.00 13.32 12.44
CA LEU A 135 -4.31 12.04 12.28
C LEU A 135 -4.58 11.07 13.44
N ASN A 136 -4.47 11.59 14.67
CA ASN A 136 -4.77 10.84 15.90
C ASN A 136 -6.27 10.89 16.28
N THR A 137 -7.08 11.68 15.57
CA THR A 137 -8.53 11.81 15.79
C THR A 137 -9.32 10.79 14.98
N GLY A 138 -8.68 9.97 14.13
CA GLY A 138 -9.38 8.89 13.43
C GLY A 138 -8.75 8.49 12.11
N LEU A 139 -7.92 9.33 11.48
CA LEU A 139 -7.41 9.02 10.13
C LEU A 139 -6.44 7.84 10.12
N MET A 140 -5.49 7.77 11.07
CA MET A 140 -4.59 6.61 11.20
C MET A 140 -5.32 5.37 11.72
N ILE A 141 -6.35 5.57 12.54
CA ILE A 141 -7.25 4.51 12.99
C ILE A 141 -7.97 3.89 11.79
N ALA A 142 -8.61 4.70 10.97
CA ALA A 142 -9.32 4.25 9.79
C ALA A 142 -8.40 3.44 8.86
N HIS A 143 -7.19 3.95 8.59
CA HIS A 143 -6.19 3.26 7.78
C HIS A 143 -5.85 1.88 8.37
N GLY A 144 -5.48 1.79 9.65
CA GLY A 144 -5.20 0.48 10.25
C GLY A 144 -6.41 -0.47 10.35
N LEU A 145 -7.65 0.06 10.39
CA LEU A 145 -8.88 -0.74 10.29
C LEU A 145 -9.16 -1.21 8.86
N ASP A 146 -8.74 -0.45 7.86
CA ASP A 146 -8.85 -0.83 6.45
C ASP A 146 -7.88 -1.99 6.15
N GLU A 147 -6.62 -1.90 6.58
CA GLU A 147 -5.64 -2.95 6.29
C GLU A 147 -5.90 -4.29 6.97
N GLY A 148 -6.24 -4.28 8.27
CA GLY A 148 -6.36 -5.50 9.09
C GLY A 148 -7.76 -5.83 9.60
N GLY A 149 -8.78 -5.08 9.17
CA GLY A 149 -10.17 -5.33 9.55
C GLY A 149 -10.49 -5.07 11.02
N ILE A 150 -11.49 -5.78 11.56
CA ILE A 150 -11.87 -5.80 12.97
C ILE A 150 -12.08 -7.27 13.37
N PRO A 151 -10.99 -8.01 13.67
CA PRO A 151 -11.06 -9.45 13.94
C PRO A 151 -12.01 -9.81 15.07
N GLU A 152 -12.11 -8.96 16.09
CA GLU A 152 -13.00 -9.13 17.24
C GLU A 152 -14.49 -9.14 16.85
N GLU A 153 -14.82 -8.48 15.74
CA GLU A 153 -16.17 -8.45 15.14
C GLU A 153 -16.33 -9.43 13.97
N GLY A 154 -15.28 -10.20 13.66
CA GLY A 154 -15.22 -11.10 12.51
C GLY A 154 -15.25 -10.39 11.16
N ILE A 155 -14.75 -9.14 11.09
CA ILE A 155 -14.68 -8.35 9.87
C ILE A 155 -13.24 -8.39 9.36
N GLY A 156 -13.00 -8.94 8.16
CA GLY A 156 -11.69 -8.89 7.51
C GLY A 156 -11.42 -7.58 6.80
N GLY A 157 -10.15 -7.14 6.78
CA GLY A 157 -9.68 -6.00 5.99
C GLY A 157 -9.05 -6.45 4.67
N HIS A 158 -8.13 -5.64 4.15
CA HIS A 158 -7.37 -5.95 2.94
C HIS A 158 -6.58 -7.26 3.08
N ASP A 159 -6.03 -7.55 4.26
CA ASP A 159 -5.34 -8.79 4.57
C ASP A 159 -6.17 -10.04 4.22
N VAL A 160 -7.39 -10.11 4.74
CA VAL A 160 -8.33 -11.21 4.50
C VAL A 160 -8.83 -11.20 3.06
N MET A 161 -9.03 -10.02 2.45
CA MET A 161 -9.41 -9.91 1.04
C MET A 161 -8.38 -10.56 0.12
N TRP A 162 -7.09 -10.34 0.37
CA TRP A 162 -6.01 -11.01 -0.37
C TRP A 162 -6.06 -12.54 -0.22
N PHE A 163 -6.25 -13.04 1.00
CA PHE A 163 -6.37 -14.48 1.24
C PHE A 163 -7.57 -15.10 0.51
N ILE A 164 -8.71 -14.42 0.50
CA ILE A 164 -9.90 -14.90 -0.23
C ILE A 164 -9.67 -14.88 -1.73
N ALA A 165 -9.16 -13.79 -2.30
CA ALA A 165 -8.88 -13.70 -3.73
C ALA A 165 -7.91 -14.81 -4.18
N ARG A 166 -6.86 -15.04 -3.38
CA ARG A 166 -5.90 -16.12 -3.54
C ARG A 166 -6.58 -17.49 -3.52
N ASP A 167 -7.36 -17.79 -2.49
CA ASP A 167 -8.01 -19.09 -2.28
C ASP A 167 -9.09 -19.40 -3.32
N LEU A 168 -9.81 -18.39 -3.80
CA LEU A 168 -10.75 -18.54 -4.92
C LEU A 168 -10.04 -18.99 -6.19
N ALA A 169 -8.94 -18.32 -6.54
CA ALA A 169 -8.23 -18.55 -7.79
C ALA A 169 -7.50 -19.90 -7.86
N PHE A 170 -6.96 -20.40 -6.73
CA PHE A 170 -6.17 -21.64 -6.74
C PHE A 170 -6.76 -22.78 -5.90
N GLY A 171 -7.67 -22.48 -4.99
CA GLY A 171 -8.15 -23.39 -3.96
C GLY A 171 -7.46 -23.12 -2.63
N LYS A 172 -8.24 -23.27 -1.55
CA LYS A 172 -7.72 -23.16 -0.19
C LYS A 172 -6.59 -24.16 0.05
N ASP A 173 -5.54 -23.71 0.72
CA ASP A 173 -4.36 -24.52 1.07
C ASP A 173 -3.66 -25.16 -0.15
N ALA A 174 -3.74 -24.53 -1.33
CA ALA A 174 -3.11 -25.05 -2.55
C ALA A 174 -1.59 -25.23 -2.43
N TYR A 175 -0.94 -24.41 -1.59
CA TYR A 175 0.48 -24.50 -1.26
C TYR A 175 0.71 -24.20 0.23
N PRO A 176 1.87 -24.63 0.80
CA PRO A 176 2.27 -24.22 2.13
C PRO A 176 2.31 -22.70 2.29
N ASP A 177 2.15 -22.25 3.53
CA ASP A 177 2.24 -20.84 3.87
C ASP A 177 3.62 -20.25 3.52
N ALA A 178 3.65 -18.94 3.28
CA ALA A 178 4.84 -18.18 2.91
C ALA A 178 5.02 -17.00 3.87
N GLU A 179 6.23 -16.80 4.36
CA GLU A 179 6.54 -15.67 5.25
C GLU A 179 7.03 -14.45 4.44
N PRO A 180 6.54 -13.24 4.73
CA PRO A 180 7.15 -12.02 4.23
C PRO A 180 8.61 -11.91 4.70
N PRO A 181 9.48 -11.25 3.92
CA PRO A 181 10.87 -11.00 4.35
C PRO A 181 10.92 -10.23 5.69
N GLU A 182 11.92 -10.54 6.53
CA GLU A 182 12.08 -9.94 7.86
C GLU A 182 12.34 -8.43 7.82
N ARG A 183 12.93 -7.90 6.73
CA ARG A 183 13.23 -6.48 6.55
C ARG A 183 12.63 -5.96 5.26
N ILE A 184 11.66 -5.05 5.39
CA ILE A 184 11.10 -4.25 4.28
C ILE A 184 11.74 -2.84 4.25
N SER A 185 12.32 -2.41 5.38
CA SER A 185 12.90 -1.06 5.55
C SER A 185 14.34 -0.95 5.02
N ARG A 186 14.72 0.28 4.65
CA ARG A 186 16.08 0.70 4.31
C ARG A 186 17.01 0.42 5.50
N GLY A 187 18.13 -0.25 5.25
CA GLY A 187 19.11 -0.66 6.28
C GLY A 187 19.95 0.46 6.89
N GLU A 188 19.37 1.65 7.12
CA GLU A 188 20.03 2.83 7.67
C GLU A 188 19.75 2.98 9.17
N GLU A 189 19.94 1.88 9.93
CA GLU A 189 19.84 1.94 11.39
C GLU A 189 20.88 2.92 11.96
N GLY A 190 20.41 3.98 12.64
CA GLY A 190 21.24 4.93 13.38
C GLY A 190 21.56 6.26 12.69
N GLN A 191 21.17 6.47 11.42
CA GLN A 191 21.35 7.75 10.74
C GLN A 191 20.14 8.68 10.93
N ARG A 192 20.40 9.92 11.38
CA ARG A 192 19.41 11.01 11.40
C ARG A 192 19.38 11.66 10.01
N ASN A 193 18.24 11.64 9.35
CA ASN A 193 18.00 12.28 8.04
C ASN A 193 17.39 13.67 8.18
N MET A 194 16.71 13.98 9.29
CA MET A 194 16.09 15.28 9.58
C MET A 194 16.54 15.82 10.96
N PRO A 195 17.86 15.95 11.20
CA PRO A 195 18.42 16.24 12.53
C PRO A 195 17.98 17.58 13.14
N GLN A 196 17.33 18.45 12.36
CA GLN A 196 16.73 19.70 12.84
C GLN A 196 15.50 19.46 13.73
N LEU A 197 14.85 18.30 13.62
CA LEU A 197 13.66 17.96 14.39
C LEU A 197 14.02 17.09 15.59
N ALA A 198 13.21 17.12 16.65
CA ALA A 198 13.36 16.11 17.71
C ALA A 198 13.05 14.71 17.17
N MET A 199 13.76 13.70 17.68
CA MET A 199 13.72 12.33 17.16
C MET A 199 12.30 11.75 16.95
N PRO A 200 11.31 11.91 17.86
CA PRO A 200 9.97 11.38 17.64
C PRO A 200 9.28 11.94 16.39
N TYR A 201 9.48 13.22 16.08
CA TYR A 201 8.90 13.86 14.90
C TYR A 201 9.60 13.44 13.61
N GLU A 202 10.93 13.29 13.64
CA GLU A 202 11.66 12.75 12.49
C GLU A 202 11.21 11.33 12.15
N LEU A 203 11.07 10.46 13.16
CA LEU A 203 10.57 9.10 12.97
C LEU A 203 9.15 9.11 12.39
N PHE A 204 8.30 10.01 12.86
CA PHE A 204 6.93 10.11 12.35
C PHE A 204 6.85 10.63 10.90
N LEU A 205 7.58 11.70 10.55
CA LEU A 205 7.61 12.25 9.19
C LEU A 205 8.21 11.24 8.20
N SER A 206 9.32 10.60 8.57
CA SER A 206 9.92 9.53 7.75
C SER A 206 8.97 8.35 7.58
N PHE A 207 8.24 7.98 8.63
CA PHE A 207 7.19 6.96 8.56
C PHE A 207 6.09 7.33 7.55
N LEU A 208 5.51 8.53 7.60
CA LEU A 208 4.45 8.95 6.66
C LEU A 208 4.92 8.95 5.19
N MET A 209 6.14 9.42 4.94
CA MET A 209 6.72 9.40 3.58
C MET A 209 6.99 7.97 3.09
N ASN A 210 7.48 7.08 3.95
CA ASN A 210 7.63 5.67 3.60
C ASN A 210 6.28 4.98 3.38
N LEU A 211 5.26 5.30 4.18
CA LEU A 211 3.92 4.75 4.03
C LEU A 211 3.32 5.14 2.68
N LEU A 212 3.39 6.41 2.27
CA LEU A 212 2.93 6.83 0.94
C LEU A 212 3.61 6.05 -0.20
N LEU A 213 4.90 5.77 -0.04
CA LEU A 213 5.65 4.99 -1.02
C LEU A 213 5.27 3.50 -1.03
N ILE A 214 4.86 2.96 0.12
CA ILE A 214 4.26 1.63 0.21
C ILE A 214 2.94 1.61 -0.56
N GLU A 215 2.06 2.61 -0.39
CA GLU A 215 0.80 2.68 -1.14
C GLU A 215 1.02 2.66 -2.65
N PHE A 216 2.04 3.40 -3.13
CA PHE A 216 2.40 3.38 -4.54
C PHE A 216 2.89 2.01 -5.03
N ARG A 217 3.63 1.27 -4.19
CA ARG A 217 4.06 -0.09 -4.52
C ARG A 217 2.88 -1.05 -4.51
N ALA A 218 1.96 -0.89 -3.55
CA ALA A 218 0.75 -1.66 -3.42
C ALA A 218 -0.11 -1.52 -4.69
N GLU A 219 -0.34 -0.29 -5.17
CA GLU A 219 -1.10 -0.04 -6.42
C GLU A 219 -0.51 -0.76 -7.65
N ILE A 220 0.81 -0.80 -7.79
CA ILE A 220 1.46 -1.56 -8.87
C ILE A 220 1.22 -3.07 -8.71
N GLY A 221 1.29 -3.57 -7.47
CA GLY A 221 0.97 -4.95 -7.13
C GLY A 221 -0.49 -5.31 -7.40
N PHE A 222 -1.43 -4.43 -7.05
CA PHE A 222 -2.86 -4.59 -7.29
C PHE A 222 -3.15 -4.68 -8.79
N ALA A 223 -2.67 -3.70 -9.57
CA ALA A 223 -2.87 -3.66 -11.02
C ALA A 223 -2.31 -4.91 -11.72
N SER A 224 -1.11 -5.36 -11.32
CA SER A 224 -0.51 -6.60 -11.84
C SER A 224 -1.34 -7.83 -11.48
N SER A 225 -1.76 -7.97 -10.22
CA SER A 225 -2.54 -9.11 -9.73
C SER A 225 -3.89 -9.20 -10.43
N GLN A 226 -4.59 -8.08 -10.61
CA GLN A 226 -5.83 -8.04 -11.39
C GLN A 226 -5.63 -8.49 -12.83
N LYS A 227 -4.57 -8.02 -13.48
CA LYS A 227 -4.29 -8.39 -14.88
C LYS A 227 -4.06 -9.89 -15.00
N ILE A 228 -3.34 -10.50 -14.04
CA ILE A 228 -3.15 -11.95 -13.98
C ILE A 228 -4.49 -12.67 -13.76
N PHE A 229 -5.27 -12.29 -12.76
CA PHE A 229 -6.57 -12.89 -12.46
C PHE A 229 -7.59 -12.79 -13.62
N ARG A 230 -7.59 -11.66 -14.35
CA ARG A 230 -8.42 -11.46 -15.55
C ARG A 230 -7.91 -12.23 -16.77
N THR A 231 -6.69 -12.76 -16.74
CA THR A 231 -6.16 -13.67 -17.77
C THR A 231 -6.64 -15.09 -17.48
N THR A 232 -7.96 -15.32 -17.61
CA THR A 232 -8.67 -16.53 -17.13
C THR A 232 -8.11 -17.85 -17.67
N ARG A 233 -7.47 -17.85 -18.85
CA ARG A 233 -6.76 -19.02 -19.41
C ARG A 233 -5.66 -19.58 -18.49
N LEU A 234 -5.18 -18.80 -17.52
CA LEU A 234 -4.21 -19.23 -16.51
C LEU A 234 -4.84 -20.07 -15.38
N PHE A 235 -6.18 -20.11 -15.29
CA PHE A 235 -6.94 -20.73 -14.20
C PHE A 235 -8.00 -21.72 -14.73
N PRO A 236 -7.59 -22.79 -15.43
CA PRO A 236 -8.53 -23.74 -16.03
C PRO A 236 -9.44 -24.38 -14.97
N GLY A 237 -10.75 -24.31 -15.20
CA GLY A 237 -11.79 -24.80 -14.26
C GLY A 237 -12.08 -23.88 -13.08
N ARG A 238 -11.46 -22.69 -13.03
CA ARG A 238 -11.65 -21.65 -12.01
C ARG A 238 -11.81 -20.26 -12.63
N GLU A 239 -12.23 -20.17 -13.89
CA GLU A 239 -12.28 -18.93 -14.66
C GLU A 239 -13.20 -17.89 -14.01
N SER A 240 -14.38 -18.31 -13.54
CA SER A 240 -15.29 -17.40 -12.82
C SER A 240 -14.73 -16.98 -11.46
N ALA A 241 -14.01 -17.87 -10.78
CA ALA A 241 -13.41 -17.59 -9.48
C ALA A 241 -12.21 -16.64 -9.60
N SER A 242 -11.42 -16.75 -10.68
CA SER A 242 -10.34 -15.81 -10.95
C SER A 242 -10.88 -14.42 -11.29
N LEU A 243 -12.02 -14.31 -11.99
CA LEU A 243 -12.68 -13.02 -12.20
C LEU A 243 -13.17 -12.41 -10.88
N GLU A 244 -13.81 -13.17 -9.99
CA GLU A 244 -14.19 -12.65 -8.66
C GLU A 244 -12.96 -12.23 -7.85
N ALA A 245 -11.86 -12.99 -7.91
CA ALA A 245 -10.59 -12.60 -7.28
C ALA A 245 -10.10 -11.24 -7.81
N ALA A 246 -10.18 -10.98 -9.12
CA ALA A 246 -9.84 -9.68 -9.68
C ALA A 246 -10.74 -8.55 -9.16
N GLU A 247 -12.03 -8.81 -9.01
CA GLU A 247 -12.99 -7.84 -8.46
C GLU A 247 -12.75 -7.56 -6.97
N ILE A 248 -12.31 -8.55 -6.19
CA ILE A 248 -11.87 -8.32 -4.81
C ILE A 248 -10.67 -7.36 -4.79
N ILE A 249 -9.67 -7.57 -5.64
CA ILE A 249 -8.53 -6.64 -5.73
C ILE A 249 -8.99 -5.25 -6.20
N GLU A 250 -10.02 -5.13 -7.05
CA GLU A 250 -10.56 -3.80 -7.43
C GLU A 250 -11.20 -3.09 -6.24
N ARG A 251 -11.82 -3.83 -5.33
CA ARG A 251 -12.38 -3.27 -4.09
C ARG A 251 -11.27 -2.78 -3.16
N ILE A 252 -10.19 -3.56 -2.98
CA ILE A 252 -8.98 -3.08 -2.25
C ILE A 252 -8.48 -1.78 -2.88
N ARG A 253 -8.28 -1.75 -4.21
CA ARG A 253 -7.82 -0.53 -4.91
C ARG A 253 -8.72 0.68 -4.68
N ALA A 254 -10.05 0.48 -4.62
CA ALA A 254 -11.00 1.54 -4.35
C ALA A 254 -10.88 2.08 -2.93
N ASP A 255 -10.61 1.21 -1.96
CA ASP A 255 -10.37 1.58 -0.56
C ASP A 255 -9.09 2.40 -0.41
N GLU A 256 -8.03 2.00 -1.12
CA GLU A 256 -6.69 2.61 -1.06
C GLU A 256 -6.59 4.02 -1.64
N LEU A 257 -7.53 4.42 -2.50
CA LEU A 257 -7.58 5.78 -3.04
C LEU A 257 -7.62 6.82 -1.91
N ILE A 258 -8.38 6.53 -0.85
CA ILE A 258 -8.50 7.43 0.30
C ILE A 258 -7.17 7.54 1.04
N HIS A 259 -6.42 6.44 1.21
CA HIS A 259 -5.11 6.47 1.88
C HIS A 259 -4.08 7.26 1.10
N VAL A 260 -4.00 7.04 -0.21
CA VAL A 260 -3.08 7.78 -1.10
C VAL A 260 -3.39 9.27 -1.07
N GLU A 261 -4.65 9.66 -1.27
CA GLU A 261 -5.04 11.08 -1.26
C GLU A 261 -4.78 11.74 0.09
N SER A 262 -5.12 11.03 1.17
CA SER A 262 -4.89 11.44 2.55
C SER A 262 -3.40 11.69 2.84
N LEU A 263 -2.52 10.75 2.52
CA LEU A 263 -1.09 10.87 2.78
C LEU A 263 -0.45 12.01 1.98
N ARG A 264 -0.86 12.19 0.72
CA ARG A 264 -0.44 13.33 -0.10
C ARG A 264 -0.90 14.65 0.51
N LEU A 265 -2.11 14.70 1.08
CA LEU A 265 -2.62 15.87 1.79
C LEU A 265 -1.82 16.15 3.07
N TYR A 266 -1.57 15.15 3.91
CA TYR A 266 -0.81 15.33 5.16
C TYR A 266 0.58 15.88 4.89
N LEU A 267 1.28 15.29 3.92
CA LEU A 267 2.61 15.73 3.54
C LEU A 267 2.58 17.09 2.86
N GLY A 268 1.55 17.40 2.08
CA GLY A 268 1.32 18.73 1.51
C GLY A 268 1.10 19.81 2.57
N GLU A 269 0.29 19.52 3.60
CA GLU A 269 0.08 20.41 4.74
C GLU A 269 1.36 20.62 5.54
N LEU A 270 2.07 19.54 5.92
CA LEU A 270 3.35 19.63 6.62
C LEU A 270 4.39 20.42 5.83
N ARG A 271 4.43 20.22 4.50
CA ARG A 271 5.33 20.95 3.58
C ARG A 271 5.02 22.46 3.53
N ALA A 272 3.75 22.83 3.66
CA ALA A 272 3.29 24.22 3.63
C ALA A 272 3.41 24.95 4.99
N CYS A 273 3.53 24.20 6.09
CA CYS A 273 3.63 24.75 7.44
C CYS A 273 5.07 25.13 7.83
N THR A 274 5.19 25.83 8.96
CA THR A 274 6.46 26.10 9.64
C THR A 274 6.63 25.12 10.80
N LEU A 275 7.80 24.49 10.89
CA LEU A 275 8.12 23.49 11.90
C LEU A 275 9.06 24.06 12.96
N ARG A 276 8.84 23.72 14.22
CA ARG A 276 9.73 24.03 15.34
C ARG A 276 10.93 23.10 15.30
N THR A 277 12.12 23.67 15.49
CA THR A 277 13.38 22.90 15.50
C THR A 277 13.78 22.51 16.92
N GLU A 278 14.57 21.44 17.05
CA GLU A 278 15.13 20.98 18.32
C GLU A 278 16.03 22.04 18.99
N ALA A 279 16.62 22.95 18.19
CA ALA A 279 17.42 24.08 18.67
C ALA A 279 16.59 25.30 19.14
N GLY A 280 15.26 25.21 19.14
CA GLY A 280 14.36 26.29 19.57
C GLY A 280 14.08 27.36 18.51
N GLY A 281 14.41 27.09 17.24
CA GLY A 281 14.08 27.94 16.10
C GLY A 281 12.88 27.42 15.30
N GLU A 282 12.71 27.96 14.10
CA GLU A 282 11.67 27.59 13.15
C GLU A 282 12.30 27.31 11.78
N ILE A 283 11.72 26.37 11.03
CA ILE A 283 12.16 26.00 9.69
C ILE A 283 10.93 25.76 8.79
N PRO A 284 10.91 26.23 7.54
CA PRO A 284 9.84 25.88 6.61
C PRO A 284 9.77 24.37 6.37
N GLY A 285 8.57 23.81 6.38
CA GLY A 285 8.37 22.36 6.27
C GLY A 285 8.92 21.75 4.98
N HIS A 286 8.87 22.48 3.87
CA HIS A 286 9.47 22.04 2.61
C HIS A 286 10.99 21.84 2.67
N GLU A 287 11.72 22.57 3.52
CA GLU A 287 13.16 22.36 3.71
C GLU A 287 13.47 21.03 4.42
N ILE A 288 12.48 20.42 5.08
CA ILE A 288 12.59 19.11 5.73
C ILE A 288 12.04 18.00 4.81
N ILE A 289 10.83 18.20 4.28
CA ILE A 289 10.10 17.17 3.52
C ILE A 289 10.76 16.92 2.16
N ASP A 290 11.11 17.98 1.41
CA ASP A 290 11.55 17.82 0.02
C ASP A 290 12.87 17.05 -0.12
N PRO A 291 13.93 17.34 0.66
CA PRO A 291 15.19 16.60 0.54
C PRO A 291 15.03 15.11 0.92
N PHE A 292 14.26 14.81 1.97
CA PHE A 292 14.00 13.43 2.36
C PHE A 292 13.21 12.69 1.28
N TRP A 293 12.12 13.29 0.81
CA TRP A 293 11.27 12.71 -0.22
C TRP A 293 12.04 12.44 -1.52
N GLN A 294 12.85 13.39 -1.99
CA GLN A 294 13.69 13.22 -3.18
C GLN A 294 14.66 12.05 -3.04
N ASN A 295 15.36 11.94 -1.90
CA ASN A 295 16.27 10.84 -1.63
C ASN A 295 15.54 9.49 -1.53
N LEU A 296 14.36 9.48 -0.93
CA LEU A 296 13.52 8.29 -0.81
C LEU A 296 13.05 7.79 -2.19
N VAL A 297 12.58 8.70 -3.05
CA VAL A 297 12.16 8.39 -4.42
C VAL A 297 13.34 7.92 -5.26
N ALA A 298 14.49 8.60 -5.21
CA ALA A 298 15.69 8.22 -5.96
C ALA A 298 16.14 6.78 -5.62
N TRP A 299 16.19 6.45 -4.33
CA TRP A 299 16.55 5.10 -3.89
C TRP A 299 15.52 4.04 -4.35
N SER A 300 14.23 4.38 -4.25
CA SER A 300 13.12 3.47 -4.56
C SER A 300 12.90 3.23 -6.05
N THR A 301 13.52 4.04 -6.91
CA THR A 301 13.40 3.97 -8.38
C THR A 301 14.67 3.51 -9.06
N GLY A 302 15.84 3.81 -8.47
CA GLY A 302 17.14 3.37 -8.97
C GLY A 302 17.57 2.03 -8.41
N ASP A 303 18.08 2.03 -7.18
CA ASP A 303 18.82 0.90 -6.61
C ASP A 303 17.91 -0.23 -6.13
N GLN A 304 16.85 0.12 -5.39
CA GLN A 304 16.01 -0.87 -4.75
C GLN A 304 15.34 -1.84 -5.74
N PRO A 305 14.72 -1.38 -6.86
CA PRO A 305 14.09 -2.30 -7.81
C PRO A 305 15.06 -3.33 -8.38
N ARG A 306 16.31 -2.93 -8.66
CA ARG A 306 17.34 -3.86 -9.18
C ARG A 306 17.71 -4.92 -8.15
N LEU A 307 17.94 -4.52 -6.89
CA LEU A 307 18.29 -5.43 -5.81
C LEU A 307 17.16 -6.43 -5.53
N VAL A 308 15.92 -5.94 -5.47
CA VAL A 308 14.73 -6.78 -5.26
C VAL A 308 14.53 -7.73 -6.44
N ALA A 309 14.70 -7.25 -7.68
CA ALA A 309 14.59 -8.08 -8.87
C ALA A 309 15.63 -9.22 -8.87
N GLN A 310 16.89 -8.94 -8.50
CA GLN A 310 17.95 -9.95 -8.42
C GLN A 310 17.66 -11.01 -7.36
N GLN A 311 17.27 -10.58 -6.15
CA GLN A 311 16.92 -11.51 -5.06
C GLN A 311 15.71 -12.37 -5.41
N THR A 312 14.68 -11.76 -6.00
CA THR A 312 13.46 -12.46 -6.39
C THR A 312 13.72 -13.42 -7.56
N HIS A 313 14.54 -13.02 -8.52
CA HIS A 313 14.98 -13.87 -9.63
C HIS A 313 15.65 -15.14 -9.10
N ALA A 314 16.64 -15.01 -8.20
CA ALA A 314 17.33 -16.15 -7.62
C ALA A 314 16.37 -17.11 -6.88
N SER A 315 15.40 -16.56 -6.12
CA SER A 315 14.38 -17.36 -5.45
C SER A 315 13.49 -18.13 -6.43
N ILE A 316 13.06 -17.48 -7.52
CA ILE A 316 12.21 -18.10 -8.54
C ILE A 316 12.99 -19.16 -9.32
N VAL A 317 14.26 -18.90 -9.67
CA VAL A 317 15.10 -19.89 -10.36
C VAL A 317 15.24 -21.16 -9.54
N ASN A 318 15.43 -21.06 -8.21
CA ASN A 318 15.46 -22.24 -7.36
C ASN A 318 14.16 -23.08 -7.46
N MET A 319 13.00 -22.42 -7.61
CA MET A 319 11.73 -23.14 -7.82
C MET A 319 11.60 -23.70 -9.25
N ILE A 320 12.14 -23.01 -10.26
CA ILE A 320 12.20 -23.52 -11.64
C ILE A 320 13.10 -24.75 -11.74
N ASP A 321 14.19 -24.81 -10.97
CA ASP A 321 15.15 -25.93 -11.00
C ASP A 321 14.54 -27.25 -10.51
N GLU A 322 13.45 -27.20 -9.73
CA GLU A 322 12.65 -28.37 -9.34
C GLU A 322 11.74 -28.88 -10.47
N HIS A 323 11.57 -28.12 -11.56
CA HIS A 323 10.69 -28.46 -12.68
C HIS A 323 11.33 -29.49 -13.63
N PRO A 324 10.60 -30.49 -14.15
CA PRO A 324 11.15 -31.50 -15.07
C PRO A 324 11.83 -30.93 -16.33
N ASP A 325 11.31 -29.81 -16.84
CA ASP A 325 11.87 -29.06 -17.99
C ASP A 325 12.62 -27.77 -17.56
N ALA A 326 13.29 -27.75 -16.40
CA ALA A 326 13.91 -26.55 -15.82
C ALA A 326 14.69 -25.70 -16.84
N ALA A 327 15.53 -26.32 -17.68
CA ALA A 327 16.33 -25.60 -18.67
C ALA A 327 15.51 -24.83 -19.71
N ARG A 328 14.35 -25.35 -20.12
CA ARG A 328 13.44 -24.68 -21.06
C ARG A 328 12.71 -23.54 -20.37
N VAL A 329 12.16 -23.81 -19.18
CA VAL A 329 11.39 -22.84 -18.40
C VAL A 329 12.26 -21.67 -17.97
N LYS A 330 13.47 -21.93 -17.46
CA LYS A 330 14.43 -20.90 -17.07
C LYS A 330 14.82 -20.01 -18.24
N ARG A 331 15.12 -20.59 -19.40
CA ARG A 331 15.43 -19.82 -20.62
C ARG A 331 14.27 -18.91 -21.01
N GLY A 332 13.05 -19.45 -21.07
CA GLY A 332 11.86 -18.65 -21.38
C GLY A 332 11.59 -17.56 -20.35
N PHE A 333 11.83 -17.83 -19.07
CA PHE A 333 11.69 -16.84 -17.99
C PHE A 333 12.72 -15.71 -18.12
N ASP A 334 13.97 -16.04 -18.40
CA ASP A 334 15.06 -15.08 -18.60
C ASP A 334 14.87 -14.27 -19.88
N ASP A 335 14.36 -14.87 -20.96
CA ASP A 335 14.08 -14.21 -22.25
C ASP A 335 12.92 -13.20 -22.16
N LEU A 336 12.04 -13.32 -21.15
CA LEU A 336 10.87 -12.45 -20.94
C LEU A 336 11.13 -11.29 -19.96
N ARG A 337 12.38 -11.09 -19.52
CA ARG A 337 12.74 -10.01 -18.59
C ARG A 337 12.48 -8.62 -19.17
N ASP A 338 12.26 -7.64 -18.30
CA ASP A 338 12.07 -6.25 -18.72
C ASP A 338 13.28 -5.70 -19.50
N ASP A 339 13.01 -4.87 -20.52
CA ASP A 339 14.04 -4.24 -21.34
C ASP A 339 15.02 -3.43 -20.48
N GLY A 340 16.33 -3.61 -20.72
CA GLY A 340 17.38 -2.92 -19.98
C GLY A 340 17.67 -3.51 -18.59
N TYR A 341 16.97 -4.57 -18.17
CA TYR A 341 17.35 -5.33 -16.98
C TYR A 341 18.36 -6.43 -17.33
N GLU A 342 19.56 -6.30 -16.79
CA GLU A 342 20.61 -7.32 -16.86
C GLU A 342 20.78 -7.98 -15.49
N LEU A 343 20.82 -9.31 -15.48
CA LEU A 343 21.22 -10.08 -14.32
C LEU A 343 22.72 -9.89 -14.12
N GLU A 344 23.13 -9.58 -12.89
CA GLU A 344 24.55 -9.58 -12.56
C GLU A 344 25.09 -11.00 -12.67
N ALA A 345 26.30 -11.14 -13.24
CA ALA A 345 26.97 -12.42 -13.28
C ALA A 345 27.32 -12.85 -11.85
N ALA A 346 26.87 -14.04 -11.46
CA ALA A 346 27.16 -14.66 -10.18
C ALA A 346 28.65 -15.00 -10.01
#